data_AF-A0A9P4KE87-F1
#
_entry.id   AF-A0A9P4KE87-F1
#
_cell.length_a   1.000
_cell.length_b   1.000
_cell.length_c   1.000
_cell.angle_alpha   90.00
_cell.angle_beta   90.00
_cell.angle_gamma   90.00
#
_symmetry.space_group_name_H-M   'P 1'
#
loop_
_entity.id
_entity.type
_entity.pdbx_description
1 polymer ?
#
loop_
_entity_poly.entity_id
_entity_poly.type
_entity_poly.pdbx_seq_one_letter_code
_entity_poly.pdbx_strand_id
1 'polypeptide(L)'
;EVPQFPAGTPWDIILNYEGVSLEQLVAARGEVIDIDLMDLIDDNNTSYIMELKKTKSVICYFSAGSREDWRKDAMDFTAADIGKEMRDPNDPLEDWPGENWIDVKSTNVRNIMKARIEKAAKYGCSAIDPDNVDGYDSNHQDGYTYDKSVYAEYVNYLAGIARDNNLAIGLKNALDIIPDVQQNIQFAVNEQCHEKKECQIYESMTKADKAVFNIEY
;
A
#
# COMPACT_ATOMS: atom_id res chain seq x y z
N GLU A 1 16.15 -13.27 4.88
CA GLU A 1 14.94 -13.23 5.71
C GLU A 1 14.12 -12.02 5.29
N VAL A 2 12.79 -12.10 5.36
CA VAL A 2 11.90 -10.96 5.05
C VAL A 2 12.12 -9.86 6.10
N PRO A 3 12.31 -8.58 5.71
CA PRO A 3 12.48 -7.48 6.65
C PRO A 3 11.37 -7.42 7.71
N GLN A 4 11.71 -7.04 8.94
CA GLN A 4 10.75 -6.85 10.02
C GLN A 4 10.79 -5.40 10.48
N PHE A 5 9.65 -4.91 10.96
CA PHE A 5 9.48 -3.53 11.44
C PHE A 5 8.92 -3.59 12.87
N PRO A 6 9.79 -3.51 13.90
CA PRO A 6 9.37 -3.58 15.29
C PRO A 6 8.36 -2.49 15.68
N ALA A 7 7.57 -2.74 16.72
CA ALA A 7 6.65 -1.72 17.22
C ALA A 7 7.40 -0.46 17.67
N GLY A 8 6.95 0.71 17.21
CA GLY A 8 7.58 2.00 17.53
C GLY A 8 8.74 2.42 16.61
N THR A 9 9.02 1.68 15.53
CA THR A 9 9.99 2.11 14.50
C THR A 9 9.61 3.49 13.93
N PRO A 10 10.52 4.48 13.96
CA PRO A 10 10.24 5.81 13.40
C PRO A 10 10.30 5.79 11.88
N TRP A 11 9.36 6.47 11.24
CA TRP A 11 9.16 6.46 9.80
C TRP A 11 8.78 7.85 9.27
N ASP A 12 8.79 7.98 7.94
CA ASP A 12 8.30 9.13 7.19
C ASP A 12 7.60 8.61 5.91
N ILE A 13 6.68 9.39 5.33
CA ILE A 13 5.94 9.02 4.11
C ILE A 13 5.79 10.20 3.18
N ILE A 14 6.16 10.00 1.90
CA ILE A 14 6.11 11.02 0.85
C ILE A 14 5.65 10.36 -0.44
N LEU A 15 4.34 10.41 -0.69
CA LEU A 15 3.75 9.85 -1.91
C LEU A 15 3.82 10.85 -3.09
N ASN A 16 3.61 12.14 -2.81
CA ASN A 16 3.89 13.20 -3.77
C ASN A 16 5.25 13.84 -3.45
N TYR A 17 6.25 13.60 -4.30
CA TYR A 17 7.58 14.18 -4.15
C TYR A 17 7.81 15.44 -5.02
N GLU A 18 6.77 16.02 -5.61
CA GLU A 18 6.89 17.29 -6.33
C GLU A 18 7.48 18.37 -5.40
N GLY A 19 8.59 18.98 -5.82
CA GLY A 19 9.30 19.98 -5.02
C GLY A 19 10.14 19.40 -3.86
N VAL A 20 10.21 18.07 -3.71
CA VAL A 20 11.07 17.40 -2.71
C VAL A 20 12.29 16.81 -3.41
N SER A 21 13.48 17.28 -3.05
CA SER A 21 14.74 16.77 -3.60
C SER A 21 15.18 15.47 -2.94
N LEU A 22 15.98 14.65 -3.63
CA LEU A 22 16.58 13.44 -3.07
C LEU A 22 17.38 13.72 -1.79
N GLU A 23 18.08 14.85 -1.71
CA GLU A 23 18.81 15.24 -0.50
C GLU A 23 17.87 15.41 0.71
N GLN A 24 16.68 15.99 0.49
CA GLN A 24 15.67 16.12 1.53
C GLN A 24 15.09 14.76 1.93
N LEU A 25 14.83 13.85 0.98
CA LEU A 25 14.38 12.49 1.28
C LEU A 25 15.41 11.71 2.10
N VAL A 26 16.71 11.83 1.76
CA VAL A 26 17.80 11.20 2.52
C VAL A 26 17.89 11.80 3.92
N ALA A 27 17.72 13.12 4.06
CA ALA A 27 17.77 13.83 5.34
C ALA A 27 16.49 13.70 6.19
N ALA A 28 15.41 13.12 5.64
CA ALA A 28 14.16 12.88 6.33
C ALA A 28 14.40 12.13 7.65
N ARG A 29 13.55 12.36 8.66
CA ARG A 29 13.71 11.69 9.96
C ARG A 29 13.27 10.23 9.85
N GLY A 30 13.63 9.44 10.85
CA GLY A 30 13.28 8.02 10.89
C GLY A 30 14.19 7.12 10.07
N GLU A 31 14.07 5.84 10.37
CA GLU A 31 14.87 4.76 9.79
C GLU A 31 14.15 4.12 8.61
N VAL A 32 12.85 4.40 8.48
CA VAL A 32 11.96 3.92 7.43
C VAL A 32 11.46 5.10 6.63
N ILE A 33 11.33 4.94 5.31
CA ILE A 33 10.64 5.92 4.47
C ILE A 33 9.73 5.19 3.50
N ASP A 34 8.49 5.66 3.37
CA ASP A 34 7.53 5.17 2.38
C ASP A 34 7.38 6.16 1.23
N ILE A 35 7.52 5.68 0.01
CA ILE A 35 7.55 6.49 -1.22
C ILE A 35 6.78 5.83 -2.34
N ASP A 36 6.21 6.64 -3.23
CA ASP A 36 5.45 6.14 -4.38
C ASP A 36 6.36 5.43 -5.39
N LEU A 37 6.14 4.12 -5.57
CA LEU A 37 6.91 3.30 -6.50
C LEU A 37 6.66 3.69 -7.95
N MET A 38 5.40 3.94 -8.28
CA MET A 38 4.95 4.05 -9.66
C MET A 38 5.30 5.41 -10.24
N ASP A 39 5.25 6.49 -9.46
CA ASP A 39 5.71 7.82 -9.87
C ASP A 39 7.22 7.80 -10.10
N LEU A 40 8.00 7.18 -9.20
CA LEU A 40 9.44 7.04 -9.41
C LEU A 40 9.80 6.22 -10.66
N ILE A 41 8.97 5.25 -11.04
CA ILE A 41 9.15 4.50 -12.29
C ILE A 41 8.76 5.37 -13.49
N ASP A 42 7.63 6.04 -13.41
CA ASP A 42 7.06 6.81 -14.51
C ASP A 42 7.90 8.06 -14.82
N ASP A 43 8.52 8.66 -13.81
CA ASP A 43 9.47 9.76 -13.97
C ASP A 43 10.93 9.31 -14.20
N ASN A 44 11.18 7.99 -14.25
CA ASN A 44 12.52 7.41 -14.42
C ASN A 44 13.51 7.83 -13.28
N ASN A 45 12.99 7.97 -12.06
CA ASN A 45 13.69 8.36 -10.84
C ASN A 45 13.95 7.20 -9.86
N THR A 46 13.81 5.94 -10.29
CA THR A 46 14.07 4.74 -9.45
C THR A 46 15.44 4.69 -8.76
N SER A 47 16.43 5.50 -9.19
CA SER A 47 17.70 5.67 -8.47
C SER A 47 17.54 6.24 -7.06
N TYR A 48 16.43 6.91 -6.77
CA TYR A 48 16.10 7.44 -5.45
C TYR A 48 15.99 6.31 -4.42
N ILE A 49 15.33 5.20 -4.80
CA ILE A 49 15.21 4.01 -3.94
C ILE A 49 16.61 3.48 -3.57
N MET A 50 17.51 3.38 -4.55
CA MET A 50 18.88 2.89 -4.32
C MET A 50 19.69 3.80 -3.38
N GLU A 51 19.51 5.12 -3.50
CA GLU A 51 20.19 6.08 -2.62
C GLU A 51 19.64 6.03 -1.19
N LEU A 52 18.31 6.04 -1.04
CA LEU A 52 17.64 5.95 0.25
C LEU A 52 18.00 4.67 0.98
N LYS A 53 18.09 3.54 0.27
CA LYS A 53 18.45 2.23 0.84
C LYS A 53 19.81 2.18 1.53
N LYS A 54 20.71 3.12 1.24
CA LYS A 54 22.02 3.20 1.93
C LYS A 54 21.87 3.56 3.40
N THR A 55 20.78 4.21 3.77
CA THR A 55 20.57 4.77 5.12
C THR A 55 19.20 4.47 5.72
N LYS A 56 18.24 3.98 4.91
CA LYS A 56 16.85 3.75 5.31
C LYS A 56 16.33 2.40 4.83
N SER A 57 15.35 1.86 5.54
CA SER A 57 14.45 0.84 5.01
C SER A 57 13.36 1.50 4.15
N VAL A 58 13.41 1.28 2.85
CA VAL A 58 12.45 1.88 1.90
C VAL A 58 11.20 1.00 1.78
N ILE A 59 10.05 1.53 2.14
CA ILE A 59 8.72 0.99 1.79
C ILE A 59 8.33 1.63 0.44
N CYS A 60 7.70 0.85 -0.42
CA CYS A 60 7.27 1.29 -1.73
C CYS A 60 5.76 1.17 -1.84
N TYR A 61 5.09 2.32 -1.79
CA TYR A 61 3.67 2.47 -1.99
C TYR A 61 3.27 2.18 -3.44
N PHE A 62 2.11 1.55 -3.61
CA PHE A 62 1.31 1.60 -4.82
C PHE A 62 -0.13 1.23 -4.48
N SER A 63 -1.12 1.75 -5.21
CA SER A 63 -2.48 1.25 -5.06
C SER A 63 -2.60 -0.17 -5.60
N ALA A 64 -3.09 -1.09 -4.76
CA ALA A 64 -3.30 -2.50 -5.12
C ALA A 64 -4.77 -2.85 -5.32
N GLY A 65 -5.70 -2.00 -4.88
CA GLY A 65 -7.14 -2.19 -5.10
C GLY A 65 -7.80 -1.11 -5.95
N SER A 66 -7.02 -0.22 -6.56
CA SER A 66 -7.50 0.72 -7.56
C SER A 66 -6.63 0.75 -8.82
N ARG A 67 -7.23 1.22 -9.91
CA ARG A 67 -6.59 1.62 -11.15
C ARG A 67 -6.55 3.14 -11.16
N GLU A 68 -5.35 3.68 -11.30
CA GLU A 68 -5.05 5.09 -11.42
C GLU A 68 -4.75 5.41 -12.90
N ASP A 69 -5.59 6.18 -13.57
CA ASP A 69 -5.52 6.34 -15.04
C ASP A 69 -4.26 7.08 -15.55
N TRP A 70 -3.57 7.78 -14.65
CA TRP A 70 -2.33 8.51 -14.93
C TRP A 70 -1.08 7.62 -14.92
N ARG A 71 -1.15 6.41 -14.35
CA ARG A 71 -0.01 5.48 -14.32
C ARG A 71 0.25 4.91 -15.70
N LYS A 72 1.51 4.69 -16.06
CA LYS A 72 1.86 4.15 -17.40
C LYS A 72 1.33 2.73 -17.65
N ASP A 73 1.09 1.95 -16.60
CA ASP A 73 0.50 0.60 -16.70
C ASP A 73 -1.04 0.59 -16.63
N ALA A 74 -1.69 1.76 -16.61
CA ALA A 74 -3.16 1.87 -16.56
C ALA A 74 -3.88 1.23 -17.76
N MET A 75 -3.18 1.07 -18.89
CA MET A 75 -3.69 0.43 -20.11
C MET A 75 -3.58 -1.11 -20.08
N ASP A 76 -2.89 -1.68 -19.10
CA ASP A 76 -2.81 -3.14 -18.91
C ASP A 76 -4.10 -3.69 -18.28
N PHE A 77 -4.89 -2.82 -17.64
CA PHE A 77 -6.23 -3.13 -17.13
C PHE A 77 -7.24 -3.21 -18.27
N THR A 78 -8.05 -4.26 -18.30
CA THR A 78 -9.16 -4.40 -19.23
C THR A 78 -10.42 -3.75 -18.65
N ALA A 79 -11.42 -3.48 -19.50
CA ALA A 79 -12.70 -2.95 -19.04
C ALA A 79 -13.42 -3.86 -18.02
N ALA A 80 -13.13 -5.16 -18.01
CA ALA A 80 -13.70 -6.10 -17.03
C ALA A 80 -13.03 -6.01 -15.66
N ASP A 81 -11.81 -5.46 -15.60
CA ASP A 81 -11.05 -5.29 -14.37
C ASP A 81 -11.44 -4.03 -13.59
N ILE A 82 -12.17 -3.11 -14.22
CA ILE A 82 -12.42 -1.75 -13.71
C ILE A 82 -13.82 -1.69 -13.10
N GLY A 83 -13.88 -1.31 -11.83
CA GLY A 83 -15.08 -1.16 -11.01
C GLY A 83 -15.57 0.28 -10.95
N LYS A 84 -16.16 0.66 -9.82
CA LYS A 84 -16.66 2.03 -9.60
C LYS A 84 -15.51 3.03 -9.54
N GLU A 85 -15.77 4.25 -10.00
CA GLU A 85 -14.91 5.41 -9.72
C GLU A 85 -14.84 5.65 -8.20
N MET A 86 -13.64 5.93 -7.71
CA MET A 86 -13.38 6.15 -6.29
C MET A 86 -13.91 7.52 -5.86
N ARG A 87 -14.50 7.53 -4.67
CA ARG A 87 -15.10 8.70 -4.02
C ARG A 87 -14.78 8.59 -2.55
N ASP A 88 -14.35 9.67 -1.90
CA ASP A 88 -14.31 9.66 -0.43
C ASP A 88 -15.75 9.62 0.11
N PRO A 89 -16.14 8.58 0.86
CA PRO A 89 -17.46 8.52 1.49
C PRO A 89 -17.67 9.60 2.57
N ASN A 90 -16.60 10.23 3.06
CA ASN A 90 -16.64 11.23 4.13
C ASN A 90 -16.54 12.67 3.60
N ASP A 91 -15.94 12.88 2.43
CA ASP A 91 -15.93 14.17 1.75
C ASP A 91 -16.26 14.02 0.25
N PRO A 92 -17.50 14.33 -0.20
CA PRO A 92 -17.86 14.28 -1.62
C PRO A 92 -17.15 15.35 -2.48
N LEU A 93 -16.35 16.25 -1.88
CA LEU A 93 -15.45 17.16 -2.59
C LEU A 93 -14.05 16.55 -2.80
N GLU A 94 -13.71 15.49 -2.08
CA GLU A 94 -12.52 14.65 -2.27
C GLU A 94 -12.87 13.37 -3.05
N ASP A 95 -13.52 13.57 -4.22
CA ASP A 95 -13.50 12.53 -5.26
C ASP A 95 -12.03 12.31 -5.69
N TRP A 96 -11.72 11.12 -6.19
CA TRP A 96 -10.40 10.75 -6.73
C TRP A 96 -10.52 10.60 -8.25
N PRO A 97 -10.51 11.69 -9.04
CA PRO A 97 -10.81 11.62 -10.47
C PRO A 97 -9.77 10.81 -11.22
N GLY A 98 -10.23 9.92 -12.09
CA GLY A 98 -9.33 9.03 -12.83
C GLY A 98 -8.92 7.77 -12.05
N GLU A 99 -9.39 7.62 -10.81
CA GLU A 99 -9.16 6.44 -9.99
C GLU A 99 -10.42 5.58 -9.90
N ASN A 100 -10.28 4.28 -10.15
CA ASN A 100 -11.37 3.32 -10.10
C ASN A 100 -10.98 2.12 -9.24
N TRP A 101 -11.91 1.60 -8.45
CA TRP A 101 -11.76 0.28 -7.86
C TRP A 101 -11.50 -0.79 -8.93
N ILE A 102 -10.86 -1.90 -8.55
CA ILE A 102 -10.57 -3.01 -9.46
C ILE A 102 -11.11 -4.34 -8.95
N ASP A 103 -11.36 -5.26 -9.88
CA ASP A 103 -11.73 -6.64 -9.54
C ASP A 103 -10.52 -7.41 -8.98
N VAL A 104 -10.37 -7.45 -7.65
CA VAL A 104 -9.28 -8.17 -6.95
C VAL A 104 -9.28 -9.70 -7.18
N LYS A 105 -10.37 -10.25 -7.74
CA LYS A 105 -10.43 -11.66 -8.16
C LYS A 105 -9.94 -11.88 -9.59
N SER A 106 -9.79 -10.83 -10.38
CA SER A 106 -9.31 -10.93 -11.75
C SER A 106 -7.88 -11.44 -11.79
N THR A 107 -7.65 -12.47 -12.60
CA THR A 107 -6.30 -12.97 -12.91
C THR A 107 -5.45 -11.88 -13.56
N ASN A 108 -6.05 -10.98 -14.36
CA ASN A 108 -5.31 -9.88 -14.99
C ASN A 108 -4.82 -8.87 -13.95
N VAL A 109 -5.70 -8.42 -13.05
CA VAL A 109 -5.36 -7.55 -11.92
C VAL A 109 -4.25 -8.17 -11.07
N ARG A 110 -4.38 -9.45 -10.71
CA ARG A 110 -3.38 -10.16 -9.92
C ARG A 110 -2.01 -10.22 -10.63
N ASN A 111 -1.99 -10.37 -11.96
CA ASN A 111 -0.74 -10.32 -12.75
C ASN A 111 -0.12 -8.91 -12.77
N ILE A 112 -0.94 -7.86 -12.87
CA ILE A 112 -0.48 -6.47 -12.82
C ILE A 112 0.16 -6.18 -11.45
N MET A 113 -0.51 -6.55 -10.35
CA MET A 113 0.05 -6.35 -9.02
C MET A 113 1.31 -7.19 -8.77
N LYS A 114 1.34 -8.43 -9.25
CA LYS A 114 2.57 -9.23 -9.25
C LYS A 114 3.72 -8.49 -9.95
N ALA A 115 3.48 -7.88 -11.10
CA ALA A 115 4.49 -7.10 -11.82
C ALA A 115 4.93 -5.84 -11.04
N ARG A 116 4.01 -5.15 -10.35
CA ARG A 116 4.35 -4.02 -9.45
C ARG A 116 5.23 -4.47 -8.28
N ILE A 117 4.92 -5.60 -7.64
CA ILE A 117 5.74 -6.16 -6.55
C ILE A 117 7.13 -6.59 -7.05
N GLU A 118 7.21 -7.22 -8.23
CA GLU A 118 8.48 -7.59 -8.86
C GLU A 118 9.33 -6.35 -9.21
N LYS A 119 8.70 -5.24 -9.64
CA LYS A 119 9.37 -3.95 -9.82
C LYS A 119 9.89 -3.40 -8.48
N ALA A 120 9.10 -3.45 -7.41
CA ALA A 120 9.53 -3.03 -6.07
C ALA A 120 10.80 -3.78 -5.64
N ALA A 121 10.82 -5.11 -5.81
CA ALA A 121 11.98 -5.93 -5.50
C ALA A 121 13.19 -5.57 -6.37
N LYS A 122 12.98 -5.44 -7.69
CA LYS A 122 14.01 -5.09 -8.67
C LYS A 122 14.71 -3.77 -8.35
N TYR A 123 13.94 -2.74 -7.97
CA TYR A 123 14.49 -1.41 -7.66
C TYR A 123 15.03 -1.30 -6.22
N GLY A 124 14.85 -2.34 -5.43
CA GLY A 124 15.44 -2.45 -4.11
C GLY A 124 14.57 -1.87 -3.01
N CYS A 125 13.25 -1.97 -3.10
CA CYS A 125 12.41 -1.75 -1.92
C CYS A 125 12.75 -2.79 -0.83
N SER A 126 12.44 -2.47 0.42
CA SER A 126 12.51 -3.39 1.57
C SER A 126 11.14 -3.95 1.88
N ALA A 127 10.09 -3.17 1.61
CA ALA A 127 8.72 -3.57 1.74
C ALA A 127 7.83 -2.90 0.70
N ILE A 128 6.56 -3.30 0.67
CA ILE A 128 5.50 -2.67 -0.11
C ILE A 128 4.36 -2.21 0.81
N ASP A 129 3.74 -1.09 0.45
CA ASP A 129 2.50 -0.58 1.05
C ASP A 129 1.38 -0.61 -0.01
N PRO A 130 0.64 -1.73 -0.15
CA PRO A 130 -0.43 -1.87 -1.11
C PRO A 130 -1.72 -1.20 -0.60
N ASP A 131 -2.10 -0.08 -1.20
CA ASP A 131 -3.29 0.68 -0.80
C ASP A 131 -4.59 0.13 -1.39
N ASN A 132 -5.72 0.62 -0.87
CA ASN A 132 -7.08 0.39 -1.33
C ASN A 132 -7.49 -1.08 -1.22
N VAL A 133 -7.07 -1.76 -0.17
CA VAL A 133 -7.42 -3.18 0.10
C VAL A 133 -8.67 -3.32 1.00
N ASP A 134 -9.53 -2.30 1.00
CA ASP A 134 -10.73 -2.16 1.82
C ASP A 134 -12.02 -1.87 1.01
N GLY A 135 -12.06 -2.24 -0.27
CA GLY A 135 -13.23 -2.01 -1.12
C GLY A 135 -14.50 -2.79 -0.73
N TYR A 136 -14.39 -3.75 0.20
CA TYR A 136 -15.47 -4.55 0.79
C TYR A 136 -16.26 -3.81 1.89
N ASP A 137 -16.02 -2.51 2.08
CA ASP A 137 -16.69 -1.69 3.08
C ASP A 137 -18.22 -1.83 3.04
N SER A 138 -18.91 -1.28 4.05
CA SER A 138 -20.37 -1.43 4.18
C SER A 138 -21.19 -0.94 2.97
N ASN A 139 -20.60 -0.12 2.10
CA ASN A 139 -21.26 0.42 0.91
C ASN A 139 -20.87 -0.34 -0.38
N HIS A 140 -19.98 -1.33 -0.30
CA HIS A 140 -19.36 -1.99 -1.45
C HIS A 140 -18.86 -0.96 -2.46
N GLN A 141 -17.96 -0.10 -1.95
CA GLN A 141 -17.35 0.96 -2.74
C GLN A 141 -16.65 0.43 -4.00
N ASP A 142 -16.19 -0.83 -3.97
CA ASP A 142 -15.62 -1.55 -5.11
C ASP A 142 -16.56 -1.69 -6.33
N GLY A 143 -17.86 -1.80 -6.09
CA GLY A 143 -18.88 -2.10 -7.11
C GLY A 143 -19.07 -3.58 -7.43
N TYR A 144 -18.37 -4.49 -6.74
CA TYR A 144 -18.43 -5.93 -6.96
C TYR A 144 -19.18 -6.69 -5.86
N THR A 145 -19.59 -6.00 -4.78
CA THR A 145 -20.29 -6.61 -3.63
C THR A 145 -19.48 -7.71 -2.95
N TYR A 146 -18.15 -7.63 -3.06
CA TYR A 146 -17.28 -8.60 -2.42
C TYR A 146 -17.32 -8.43 -0.91
N ASP A 147 -17.31 -9.57 -0.22
CA ASP A 147 -17.14 -9.60 1.23
C ASP A 147 -15.66 -9.48 1.61
N LYS A 148 -15.42 -9.19 2.89
CA LYS A 148 -14.07 -9.00 3.42
C LYS A 148 -13.14 -10.20 3.25
N SER A 149 -13.67 -11.42 3.13
CA SER A 149 -12.82 -12.61 2.95
C SER A 149 -12.15 -12.65 1.59
N VAL A 150 -12.77 -12.06 0.56
CA VAL A 150 -12.16 -11.89 -0.77
C VAL A 150 -10.92 -11.00 -0.68
N TYR A 151 -10.99 -9.91 0.08
CA TYR A 151 -9.86 -9.01 0.27
C TYR A 151 -8.80 -9.59 1.21
N ALA A 152 -9.18 -10.35 2.24
CA ALA A 152 -8.23 -11.10 3.04
C ALA A 152 -7.47 -12.14 2.19
N GLU A 153 -8.13 -12.85 1.29
CA GLU A 153 -7.48 -13.75 0.31
C GLU A 153 -6.52 -12.96 -0.58
N TYR A 154 -6.95 -11.80 -1.08
CA TYR A 154 -6.16 -10.96 -1.96
C TYR A 154 -4.88 -10.43 -1.27
N VAL A 155 -4.99 -9.88 -0.06
CA VAL A 155 -3.82 -9.44 0.73
C VAL A 155 -2.88 -10.61 1.00
N ASN A 156 -3.40 -11.79 1.35
CA ASN A 156 -2.58 -12.99 1.55
C ASN A 156 -1.89 -13.45 0.24
N TYR A 157 -2.54 -13.29 -0.92
CA TYR A 157 -1.93 -13.52 -2.23
C TYR A 157 -0.77 -12.54 -2.50
N LEU A 158 -0.97 -11.24 -2.27
CA LEU A 158 0.08 -10.22 -2.42
C LEU A 158 1.25 -10.50 -1.46
N ALA A 159 0.96 -10.89 -0.21
CA ALA A 159 1.96 -11.25 0.78
C ALA A 159 2.81 -12.47 0.35
N GLY A 160 2.20 -13.44 -0.32
CA GLY A 160 2.91 -14.57 -0.92
C GLY A 160 3.94 -14.11 -1.96
N ILE A 161 3.54 -13.22 -2.87
CA ILE A 161 4.44 -12.67 -3.90
C ILE A 161 5.54 -11.82 -3.27
N ALA A 162 5.20 -10.97 -2.30
CA ALA A 162 6.18 -10.14 -1.60
C ALA A 162 7.25 -11.01 -0.93
N ARG A 163 6.82 -12.04 -0.19
CA ARG A 163 7.71 -13.00 0.46
C ARG A 163 8.63 -13.71 -0.54
N ASP A 164 8.09 -14.18 -1.66
CA ASP A 164 8.88 -14.86 -2.71
C ASP A 164 9.94 -13.93 -3.34
N ASN A 165 9.74 -12.61 -3.23
CA ASN A 165 10.66 -11.57 -3.67
C ASN A 165 11.49 -10.94 -2.52
N ASN A 166 11.49 -11.53 -1.32
CA ASN A 166 12.16 -11.01 -0.12
C ASN A 166 11.72 -9.59 0.31
N LEU A 167 10.48 -9.24 0.03
CA LEU A 167 9.84 -8.01 0.47
C LEU A 167 8.94 -8.30 1.67
N ALA A 168 8.93 -7.37 2.60
CA ALA A 168 7.85 -7.27 3.58
C ALA A 168 6.61 -6.61 2.96
N ILE A 169 5.46 -6.78 3.60
CA ILE A 169 4.18 -6.18 3.16
C ILE A 169 3.45 -5.60 4.38
N GLY A 170 2.87 -4.42 4.18
CA GLY A 170 1.96 -3.77 5.11
C GLY A 170 0.50 -4.09 4.83
N LEU A 171 -0.35 -3.90 5.84
CA LEU A 171 -1.80 -3.73 5.64
C LEU A 171 -2.14 -2.24 5.78
N LYS A 172 -2.56 -1.61 4.68
CA LYS A 172 -3.06 -0.24 4.67
C LYS A 172 -4.54 -0.24 5.04
N ASN A 173 -4.89 0.44 6.13
CA ASN A 173 -6.25 0.49 6.69
C ASN A 173 -6.86 -0.93 6.82
N ALA A 174 -8.04 -1.19 6.26
CA ALA A 174 -8.70 -2.50 6.21
C ALA A 174 -8.73 -3.26 7.55
N LEU A 175 -9.05 -2.56 8.65
CA LEU A 175 -8.85 -3.03 10.02
C LEU A 175 -9.59 -4.36 10.30
N ASP A 176 -10.75 -4.55 9.67
CA ASP A 176 -11.66 -5.69 9.88
C ASP A 176 -11.12 -7.04 9.40
N ILE A 177 -10.04 -7.03 8.60
CA ILE A 177 -9.36 -8.25 8.10
C ILE A 177 -8.03 -8.51 8.80
N ILE A 178 -7.59 -7.68 9.76
CA ILE A 178 -6.36 -7.93 10.54
C ILE A 178 -6.29 -9.38 11.06
N PRO A 179 -7.33 -9.96 11.69
CA PRO A 179 -7.27 -11.34 12.18
C PRO A 179 -6.96 -12.38 11.09
N ASP A 180 -7.35 -12.11 9.85
CA ASP A 180 -7.24 -13.03 8.71
C ASP A 180 -5.90 -12.90 7.95
N VAL A 181 -5.19 -11.78 8.12
CA VAL A 181 -3.95 -11.48 7.37
C VAL A 181 -2.73 -11.26 8.26
N GLN A 182 -2.91 -11.03 9.57
CA GLN A 182 -1.84 -10.66 10.50
C GLN A 182 -0.64 -11.61 10.46
N GLN A 183 -0.82 -12.90 10.16
CA GLN A 183 0.29 -13.85 10.10
C GLN A 183 1.22 -13.64 8.90
N ASN A 184 0.75 -13.00 7.83
CA ASN A 184 1.49 -12.85 6.57
C ASN A 184 2.05 -11.44 6.33
N ILE A 185 1.57 -10.44 7.07
CA ILE A 185 2.05 -9.04 7.00
C ILE A 185 3.11 -8.72 8.06
N GLN A 186 3.94 -7.69 7.86
CA GLN A 186 5.02 -7.31 8.77
C GLN A 186 4.78 -5.99 9.52
N PHE A 187 3.85 -5.17 9.03
CA PHE A 187 3.44 -3.91 9.66
C PHE A 187 2.01 -3.57 9.21
N ALA A 188 1.45 -2.51 9.78
CA ALA A 188 0.26 -1.86 9.26
C ALA A 188 0.57 -0.39 8.95
N VAL A 189 -0.10 0.17 7.95
CA VAL A 189 -0.18 1.61 7.71
C VAL A 189 -1.62 2.03 7.99
N ASN A 190 -1.81 3.09 8.75
CA ASN A 190 -3.14 3.57 9.13
C ASN A 190 -3.25 5.06 8.91
N GLU A 191 -4.40 5.49 8.41
CA GLU A 191 -4.80 6.89 8.41
C GLU A 191 -5.90 7.10 9.45
N GLN A 192 -5.69 8.08 10.31
CA GLN A 192 -6.71 8.69 11.17
C GLN A 192 -7.31 7.79 12.27
N CYS A 193 -6.61 6.75 12.75
CA CYS A 193 -7.18 5.93 13.82
C CYS A 193 -7.47 6.73 15.11
N HIS A 194 -6.74 7.82 15.37
CA HIS A 194 -6.97 8.64 16.54
C HIS A 194 -8.27 9.45 16.38
N GLU A 195 -8.46 10.08 15.22
CA GLU A 195 -9.70 10.80 14.88
C GLU A 195 -10.92 9.86 14.87
N LYS A 196 -10.79 8.69 14.22
CA LYS A 196 -11.84 7.68 14.09
C LYS A 196 -12.04 6.81 15.34
N LYS A 197 -11.17 6.96 16.36
CA LYS A 197 -11.20 6.20 17.63
C LYS A 197 -11.11 4.68 17.45
N GLU A 198 -10.30 4.25 16.48
CA GLU A 198 -10.15 2.85 16.08
C GLU A 198 -8.74 2.28 16.34
N CYS A 199 -7.83 3.06 16.93
CA CYS A 199 -6.45 2.61 17.18
C CYS A 199 -6.35 1.33 18.02
N GLN A 200 -7.33 1.06 18.88
CA GLN A 200 -7.33 -0.15 19.72
C GLN A 200 -7.37 -1.44 18.88
N ILE A 201 -7.90 -1.40 17.66
CA ILE A 201 -7.98 -2.58 16.79
C ILE A 201 -6.57 -3.07 16.38
N TYR A 202 -5.58 -2.17 16.33
CA TYR A 202 -4.19 -2.53 16.05
C TYR A 202 -3.41 -3.09 17.26
N GLU A 203 -4.03 -3.29 18.42
CA GLU A 203 -3.36 -3.81 19.62
C GLU A 203 -2.75 -5.21 19.38
N SER A 204 -3.39 -6.06 18.57
CA SER A 204 -2.84 -7.37 18.24
C SER A 204 -1.54 -7.27 17.43
N MET A 205 -1.40 -6.25 16.59
CA MET A 205 -0.20 -6.01 15.78
C MET A 205 0.98 -5.58 16.66
N THR A 206 0.77 -4.59 17.52
CA THR A 206 1.83 -4.09 18.41
C THR A 206 2.24 -5.11 19.47
N LYS A 207 1.30 -5.90 20.00
CA LYS A 207 1.61 -7.04 20.88
C LYS A 207 2.45 -8.13 20.20
N ALA A 208 2.36 -8.24 18.88
CA ALA A 208 3.18 -9.13 18.06
C ALA A 208 4.50 -8.47 17.59
N ASP A 209 4.87 -7.32 18.18
CA ASP A 209 6.04 -6.51 17.83
C ASP A 209 6.07 -6.08 16.35
N LYS A 210 4.90 -5.74 15.80
CA LYS A 210 4.77 -5.18 14.44
C LYS A 210 4.47 -3.69 14.51
N ALA A 211 5.16 -2.91 13.69
CA ALA A 211 4.93 -1.49 13.53
C ALA A 211 3.49 -1.21 13.05
N VAL A 212 2.93 -0.13 13.58
CA VAL A 212 1.71 0.51 13.07
C VAL A 212 2.12 1.92 12.71
N PHE A 213 2.36 2.14 11.43
CA PHE A 213 2.73 3.41 10.85
C PHE A 213 1.47 4.26 10.68
N ASN A 214 1.20 5.11 11.67
CA ASN A 214 0.00 5.94 11.72
C ASN A 214 0.25 7.34 11.13
N ILE A 215 -0.71 7.81 10.34
CA ILE A 215 -0.79 9.13 9.72
C ILE A 215 -2.04 9.82 10.26
N GLU A 216 -1.92 11.09 10.63
CA GLU A 216 -3.05 11.94 11.04
C GLU A 216 -2.95 13.24 10.23
N TYR A 217 -4.10 13.76 9.76
CA TYR A 217 -4.21 14.93 8.89
C TYR A 217 -4.89 16.12 9.59
#